data_AF-A5FGI5-F1
#
_entry.id   AF-A5FGI5-F1
#
_cell.length_a   1.000
_cell.length_b   1.000
_cell.length_c   1.000
_cell.angle_alpha   90.00
_cell.angle_beta   90.00
_cell.angle_gamma   90.00
#
_symmetry.space_group_name_H-M   'P 1'
#
loop_
_entity.id
_entity.type
_entity.pdbx_description
1 polymer ?
#
loop_
_entity_poly.entity_id
_entity_poly.type
_entity_poly.pdbx_seq_one_letter_code
_entity_poly.pdbx_strand_id
1 'polypeptide(L)'
;MQHELRRYKRHFEAFPPPLEVEWKPWAKITDTQLFLKSCYIGIRNFNGPVERCPAWWHLKDFYLHIKRTMPSQGSPEKETVPEK
;
A
#
# COMPACT_ATOMS: atom_id res chain seq x y z
N MET A 1 5.71 -0.53 -16.81
CA MET A 1 6.65 -0.86 -15.71
C MET A 1 7.25 0.35 -15.00
N GLN A 2 8.43 0.90 -15.32
CA GLN A 2 9.05 2.07 -14.59
C GLN A 2 8.20 3.38 -14.54
N HIS A 3 7.00 3.36 -15.11
CA HIS A 3 6.03 4.46 -15.10
C HIS A 3 4.98 4.29 -13.99
N GLU A 4 4.57 3.06 -13.68
CA GLU A 4 3.55 2.78 -12.67
C GLU A 4 4.08 2.93 -11.25
N LEU A 5 5.32 2.49 -11.00
CA LEU A 5 6.01 2.74 -9.72
C LEU A 5 6.10 4.25 -9.43
N ARG A 6 6.40 5.06 -10.46
CA ARG A 6 6.38 6.53 -10.39
C ARG A 6 4.97 7.10 -10.25
N ARG A 7 3.93 6.45 -10.79
CA ARG A 7 2.51 6.85 -10.58
C ARG A 7 2.08 6.62 -9.13
N TYR A 8 2.40 5.47 -8.54
CA TYR A 8 2.13 5.18 -7.13
C TYR A 8 2.91 6.12 -6.21
N LYS A 9 4.21 6.33 -6.47
CA LYS A 9 5.04 7.26 -5.69
C LYS A 9 4.46 8.68 -5.74
N ARG A 10 4.16 9.22 -6.92
CA ARG A 10 3.51 10.54 -7.07
C ARG A 10 2.15 10.63 -6.38
N HIS A 11 1.36 9.55 -6.37
CA HIS A 11 0.08 9.55 -5.67
C HIS A 11 0.28 9.68 -4.15
N PHE A 12 1.17 8.90 -3.55
CA PHE A 12 1.48 9.00 -2.12
C PHE A 12 2.32 10.25 -1.75
N GLU A 13 2.98 10.89 -2.72
CA GLU A 13 3.63 12.21 -2.53
C GLU A 13 2.61 13.37 -2.55
N ALA A 14 1.51 13.25 -3.31
CA ALA A 14 0.45 14.25 -3.36
C ALA A 14 -0.65 14.02 -2.29
N PHE A 15 -0.90 12.76 -1.95
CA PHE A 15 -1.87 12.29 -0.97
C PHE A 15 -1.16 11.32 -0.01
N PRO A 16 -0.39 11.83 0.97
CA PRO A 16 0.31 10.99 1.92
C PRO A 16 -0.71 10.16 2.73
N PRO A 17 -0.56 8.82 2.76
CA PRO A 17 -1.39 7.99 3.63
C PRO A 17 -1.00 8.23 5.10
N PRO A 18 -1.92 8.01 6.06
CA PRO A 18 -1.61 8.17 7.48
C PRO A 18 -0.50 7.22 7.91
N LEU A 19 0.15 7.58 9.03
CA LEU A 19 1.25 6.81 9.61
C LEU A 19 0.82 5.34 9.84
N GLU A 20 -0.36 5.15 10.41
CA GLU A 20 -0.98 3.85 10.61
C GLU A 20 -2.16 3.63 9.65
N VAL A 21 -2.27 2.42 9.07
CA VAL A 21 -3.39 2.00 8.21
C VAL A 21 -3.84 0.59 8.57
N GLU A 22 -5.12 0.42 8.88
CA GLU A 22 -5.76 -0.89 9.04
C GLU A 22 -6.09 -1.49 7.67
N TRP A 23 -5.11 -2.14 7.06
CA TRP A 23 -5.21 -2.66 5.69
C TRP A 23 -6.13 -3.88 5.60
N LYS A 24 -6.07 -4.78 6.58
CA LYS A 24 -6.92 -5.98 6.77
C LYS A 24 -7.12 -6.20 8.28
N PRO A 25 -8.19 -6.85 8.75
CA PRO A 25 -8.45 -7.00 10.19
C PRO A 25 -7.37 -7.82 10.95
N TRP A 26 -6.54 -8.59 10.24
CA TRP A 26 -5.34 -9.28 10.77
C TRP A 26 -4.01 -8.61 10.37
N ALA A 27 -4.03 -7.47 9.68
CA ALA A 27 -2.83 -6.78 9.18
C ALA A 27 -2.99 -5.26 9.25
N LYS A 28 -2.61 -4.69 10.41
CA LYS A 28 -2.39 -3.25 10.59
C LYS A 28 -0.96 -2.91 10.16
N ILE A 29 -0.82 -1.88 9.31
CA ILE A 29 0.46 -1.22 9.02
C ILE A 29 0.63 -0.12 10.07
N THR A 30 1.74 -0.15 10.81
CA THR A 30 2.06 0.82 11.87
C THR A 30 2.96 1.97 11.40
N ASP A 31 3.68 1.79 10.30
CA ASP A 31 4.37 2.86 9.58
C ASP A 31 4.24 2.63 8.07
N THR A 32 3.32 3.36 7.45
CA THR A 32 3.05 3.30 6.01
C THR A 32 4.23 3.82 5.18
N GLN A 33 5.01 4.77 5.68
CA GLN A 33 6.19 5.27 4.96
C GLN A 33 7.29 4.22 4.91
N LEU A 34 7.52 3.51 6.02
CA LEU A 34 8.44 2.38 6.10
C LEU A 34 7.97 1.20 5.23
N PHE A 35 6.67 0.87 5.24
CA PHE A 35 6.09 -0.16 4.37
C PHE A 35 6.28 0.18 2.88
N LEU A 36 5.93 1.40 2.45
CA LEU A 36 6.12 1.85 1.08
C LEU A 36 7.60 1.85 0.68
N LYS A 37 8.49 2.36 1.55
CA LYS A 37 9.95 2.37 1.36
C LYS A 37 10.50 0.95 1.21
N SER A 38 10.06 0.01 2.04
CA SER A 38 10.42 -1.41 1.96
C SER A 38 9.97 -2.01 0.62
N CYS A 39 8.72 -1.75 0.20
CA CYS A 39 8.21 -2.21 -1.10
C CYS A 39 9.03 -1.62 -2.27
N TYR A 40 9.31 -0.32 -2.27
CA TYR A 40 10.12 0.32 -3.32
C TYR A 40 11.55 -0.23 -3.38
N ILE A 41 12.18 -0.50 -2.24
CA ILE A 41 13.51 -1.13 -2.17
C ILE A 41 13.46 -2.56 -2.70
N GLY A 42 12.48 -3.36 -2.27
CA GLY A 42 12.29 -4.74 -2.73
C GLY A 42 12.10 -4.82 -4.25
N ILE A 43 11.19 -4.01 -4.81
CA ILE A 43 10.94 -3.94 -6.26
C ILE A 43 12.20 -3.49 -7.02
N ARG A 44 12.96 -2.53 -6.49
CA ARG A 44 14.17 -2.00 -7.14
C ARG A 44 15.33 -3.00 -7.17
N ASN A 45 15.43 -3.89 -6.19
CA ASN A 45 16.49 -4.91 -6.11
C ASN A 45 16.07 -6.28 -6.70
N PHE A 46 14.80 -6.44 -7.09
CA PHE A 46 14.29 -7.69 -7.64
C PHE A 46 14.72 -7.89 -9.10
N ASN A 47 15.78 -8.68 -9.33
CA ASN A 47 16.22 -9.11 -10.65
C ASN A 47 15.30 -10.19 -11.24
N GLY A 48 14.11 -9.79 -11.68
CA GLY A 48 13.13 -10.69 -12.30
C GLY A 48 11.89 -9.97 -12.83
N PRO A 49 10.95 -10.70 -13.47
CA PRO A 49 9.70 -10.12 -13.97
C PRO A 49 8.87 -9.58 -12.80
N VAL A 50 8.48 -8.30 -12.84
CA VAL A 50 7.83 -7.61 -11.70
C VAL A 50 6.50 -8.25 -11.29
N GLU A 51 5.84 -8.95 -12.23
CA GLU A 51 4.63 -9.76 -12.01
C GLU A 51 4.85 -10.94 -11.05
N ARG A 52 6.09 -11.33 -10.75
CA ARG A 52 6.46 -12.33 -9.74
C ARG A 52 7.10 -11.72 -8.48
N CYS A 53 7.19 -10.39 -8.39
CA CYS A 53 7.78 -9.71 -7.24
C CYS A 53 6.74 -9.55 -6.12
N PRO A 54 6.92 -10.15 -4.93
CA PRO A 54 5.93 -10.05 -3.84
C PRO A 54 5.75 -8.60 -3.34
N ALA A 55 6.84 -7.82 -3.33
CA ALA A 55 6.80 -6.39 -2.98
C ALA A 55 5.96 -5.56 -3.98
N TRP A 56 5.88 -5.95 -5.26
CA TRP A 56 4.99 -5.32 -6.24
C TRP A 56 3.53 -5.67 -5.98
N TRP A 57 3.24 -6.92 -5.61
CA TRP A 57 1.88 -7.36 -5.28
C TRP A 57 1.36 -6.63 -4.03
N HIS A 58 2.19 -6.56 -2.98
CA HIS A 58 1.85 -5.83 -1.75
C HIS A 58 1.62 -4.33 -2.02
N LEU A 59 2.48 -3.67 -2.80
CA LEU A 59 2.30 -2.27 -3.19
C LEU A 59 1.01 -2.04 -4.00
N LYS A 60 0.68 -2.94 -4.92
CA LYS A 60 -0.51 -2.85 -5.78
C LYS A 60 -1.80 -3.07 -5.00
N ASP A 61 -1.85 -4.09 -4.14
CA ASP A 61 -3.01 -4.40 -3.30
C ASP A 61 -3.23 -3.31 -2.22
N PHE A 62 -2.15 -2.79 -1.62
CA PHE A 62 -2.21 -1.64 -0.72
C PHE A 62 -2.69 -0.36 -1.43
N TYR A 63 -2.19 -0.06 -2.63
CA TYR A 63 -2.68 1.07 -3.43
C TYR A 63 -4.17 0.92 -3.78
N LEU A 64 -4.64 -0.29 -4.11
CA LEU A 64 -6.06 -0.55 -4.37
C LEU A 64 -6.94 -0.42 -3.12
N HIS A 65 -6.41 -0.76 -1.94
CA HIS A 65 -7.06 -0.49 -0.66
C HIS A 65 -7.15 1.04 -0.41
N ILE A 66 -6.02 1.77 -0.42
CA ILE A 66 -6.01 3.23 -0.18
C ILE A 66 -6.90 3.97 -1.18
N LYS A 67 -6.88 3.60 -2.46
CA LYS A 67 -7.74 4.21 -3.49
C LYS A 67 -9.25 3.90 -3.29
N ARG A 68 -9.60 2.90 -2.47
CA ARG A 68 -10.97 2.61 -2.04
C ARG A 68 -11.33 3.30 -0.73
N THR A 69 -10.40 3.42 0.22
CA THR A 69 -10.64 4.01 1.55
C THR A 69 -10.40 5.51 1.62
N MET A 70 -9.79 6.13 0.60
CA MET A 70 -9.60 7.59 0.50
C MET A 70 -10.35 8.28 -0.66
N PRO A 71 -11.70 8.18 -0.75
CA PRO A 71 -12.49 9.09 -1.59
C PRO A 71 -12.67 10.46 -0.89
N SER A 72 -11.54 11.16 -0.66
CA SER A 72 -11.44 12.45 0.07
C SER A 72 -11.73 12.40 1.57
N GLN A 73 -10.66 12.47 2.38
CA GLN A 73 -10.60 12.92 3.79
C GLN A 73 -11.85 12.68 4.66
N GLY A 74 -11.94 11.50 5.30
CA GLY A 74 -12.92 11.21 6.35
C GLY A 74 -12.51 9.99 7.18
N SER A 75 -12.27 10.20 8.48
CA SER A 75 -11.95 9.16 9.48
C SER A 75 -13.13 9.01 10.46
N PRO A 76 -13.20 7.97 11.32
CA PRO A 76 -12.94 6.55 11.05
C PRO A 76 -13.98 5.62 11.73
N GLU A 77 -14.57 4.63 11.04
CA GLU A 77 -15.44 3.65 11.74
C GLU A 77 -15.46 2.21 11.16
N LYS A 78 -15.08 1.27 12.03
CA LYS A 78 -15.46 -0.15 12.26
C LYS A 78 -16.42 -0.86 11.28
N GLU A 79 -16.03 -2.07 10.83
CA GLU A 79 -16.88 -3.29 10.79
C GLU A 79 -15.97 -4.55 10.64
N THR A 80 -15.70 -5.36 11.69
CA THR A 80 -16.42 -6.56 12.19
C THR A 80 -16.13 -7.90 11.45
N VAL A 81 -15.28 -8.76 12.06
CA VAL A 81 -15.39 -10.23 12.37
C VAL A 81 -16.24 -11.14 11.43
N PRO A 82 -15.89 -12.41 11.02
CA PRO A 82 -14.98 -13.46 11.56
C PRO A 82 -13.93 -13.94 10.48
N GLU A 83 -13.43 -15.18 10.27
CA GLU A 83 -13.57 -16.57 10.82
C GLU A 83 -12.26 -17.38 10.60
N LYS A 84 -11.76 -18.09 11.64
CA LYS A 84 -11.61 -19.57 11.72
C LYS A 84 -10.48 -20.04 12.64
#